data_AF-A0A1H0HID3-F1
#
_entry.id   AF-A0A1H0HID3-F1
#
_cell.length_a   1.000
_cell.length_b   1.000
_cell.length_c   1.000
_cell.angle_alpha   90.00
_cell.angle_beta   90.00
_cell.angle_gamma   90.00
#
_symmetry.space_group_name_H-M   'P 1'
#
loop_
_entity.id
_entity.type
_entity.pdbx_description
1 polymer ?
#
loop_
_entity_poly.entity_id
_entity_poly.type
_entity_poly.pdbx_seq_one_letter_code
_entity_poly.pdbx_strand_id
1 'polypeptide(L)' 'MELGLVSCSKSKATTKMKARDLYTGDLFRKASRYASERHGRWMILSALTDLSIQMMSSNLIPGEANARRRKVYASMQA' A
#
# COMPACT_ATOMS: atom_id res chain seq x y z
N MET A 1 10.90 9.74 15.90
CA MET A 1 10.78 9.60 14.44
C MET A 1 9.32 9.26 14.14
N GLU A 2 8.60 10.11 13.42
CA GLU A 2 7.15 9.94 13.17
C GLU A 2 6.92 9.22 11.83
N LEU A 3 5.98 8.28 11.79
CA LEU A 3 5.62 7.51 10.61
C LEU A 3 4.35 8.08 9.97
N GLY A 4 4.43 8.51 8.71
CA GLY A 4 3.26 8.93 7.95
C GLY A 4 2.40 7.73 7.53
N LEU A 5 1.08 7.80 7.75
CA LEU A 5 0.12 6.77 7.34
C LEU A 5 -0.84 7.34 6.31
N VAL A 6 -0.98 6.64 5.18
CA VAL A 6 -1.84 7.07 4.07
C VAL A 6 -2.85 5.96 3.78
N SER A 7 -4.14 6.27 3.81
CA SER A 7 -5.18 5.32 3.41
C SER A 7 -5.10 5.03 1.92
N CYS A 8 -5.31 3.77 1.52
CA CYS A 8 -5.33 3.38 0.11
C CYS A 8 -6.50 4.00 -0.65
N SER A 9 -6.42 4.02 -1.98
CA SER A 9 -7.53 4.39 -2.86
C SER A 9 -8.14 3.17 -3.56
N LYS A 10 -9.42 3.28 -3.94
CA LYS A 10 -10.05 2.31 -4.84
C LYS A 10 -9.49 2.43 -6.27
N SER A 11 -9.21 3.65 -6.71
CA SER A 11 -8.67 3.93 -8.05
C SER A 11 -7.20 3.52 -8.13
N LYS A 12 -6.87 2.68 -9.11
CA LYS A 12 -5.53 2.12 -9.32
C LYS A 12 -5.14 2.21 -10.79
N ALA A 13 -3.84 2.31 -11.06
CA ALA A 13 -3.28 2.14 -12.38
C ALA A 13 -3.53 0.70 -12.87
N THR A 14 -3.63 0.53 -14.19
CA THR A 14 -3.80 -0.78 -14.85
C THR A 14 -2.48 -1.52 -14.99
N THR A 15 -1.36 -0.84 -14.86
CA THR A 15 0.00 -1.39 -14.94
C THR A 15 0.58 -1.65 -13.56
N LYS A 16 1.52 -2.61 -13.49
CA LYS A 16 2.26 -2.89 -12.25
C LYS A 16 3.20 -1.71 -11.95
N MET A 17 3.02 -1.11 -10.78
CA MET A 17 3.81 0.04 -10.32
C MET A 17 4.12 -0.08 -8.83
N LYS A 18 5.01 0.80 -8.33
CA LYS A 18 5.22 0.99 -6.89
C LYS A 18 3.93 1.48 -6.25
N ALA A 19 3.71 1.15 -4.98
CA ALA A 19 2.48 1.45 -4.27
C ALA A 19 2.16 2.95 -4.24
N ARG A 20 3.17 3.81 -4.12
CA ARG A 20 3.03 5.28 -4.18
C ARG A 20 2.51 5.78 -5.54
N ASP A 21 2.74 5.04 -6.61
CA ASP A 21 2.37 5.39 -7.98
C ASP A 21 1.15 4.58 -8.46
N LEU A 22 0.82 3.50 -7.75
CA LEU A 22 -0.28 2.59 -8.11
C LEU A 22 -1.64 3.27 -7.91
N TYR A 23 -1.85 3.99 -6.82
CA TYR A 23 -3.16 4.57 -6.48
C TYR A 23 -3.33 5.94 -7.14
N THR A 24 -4.43 6.12 -7.86
CA THR A 24 -4.63 7.28 -8.75
C THR A 24 -5.68 8.28 -8.26
N GLY A 25 -6.33 8.04 -7.11
CA GLY A 25 -7.31 8.96 -6.55
C GLY A 25 -6.67 10.23 -5.99
N ASP A 26 -7.34 11.39 -6.17
CA ASP A 26 -6.78 12.69 -5.79
C ASP A 26 -6.50 12.83 -4.30
N LEU A 27 -7.36 12.26 -3.45
CA LEU A 27 -7.13 12.24 -2.00
C LEU A 27 -5.84 11.48 -1.66
N PHE A 28 -5.63 10.33 -2.29
CA PHE A 28 -4.41 9.56 -2.10
C PHE A 28 -3.18 10.34 -2.55
N ARG A 29 -3.23 11.00 -3.71
CA ARG A 29 -2.11 11.81 -4.22
C ARG A 29 -1.75 12.95 -3.27
N LYS A 30 -2.75 13.68 -2.78
CA LYS A 30 -2.53 14.77 -1.82
C LYS A 30 -1.97 14.25 -0.49
N ALA A 31 -2.53 13.17 0.04
CA ALA A 31 -2.08 12.57 1.30
C ALA A 31 -0.68 11.95 1.21
N SER A 32 -0.37 11.23 0.12
CA SER A 32 0.96 10.66 -0.11
C SER A 32 2.02 11.72 -0.32
N ARG A 33 1.70 12.80 -1.05
CA ARG A 33 2.58 13.96 -1.18
C ARG A 33 2.89 14.58 0.19
N TYR A 34 1.85 14.91 0.95
CA TYR A 34 2.00 15.44 2.31
C TYR A 34 2.88 14.53 3.17
N ALA A 35 2.61 13.22 3.17
CA ALA A 35 3.35 12.27 3.97
C ALA A 35 4.82 12.15 3.56
N SER A 36 5.11 12.21 2.25
CA SER A 36 6.47 12.16 1.72
C SER A 36 7.30 13.42 2.02
N GLU A 37 6.66 14.59 2.09
CA GLU A 37 7.31 15.86 2.40
C GLU A 37 7.53 16.04 3.91
N ARG A 38 6.64 15.49 4.75
CA ARG A 38 6.63 15.71 6.20
C ARG A 38 7.30 14.60 7.02
N HIS A 39 7.37 13.37 6.51
CA HIS A 39 7.88 12.23 7.26
C HIS A 39 9.02 11.54 6.53
N GLY A 40 10.10 11.21 7.26
CA GLY A 40 11.21 10.43 6.70
C GLY A 40 10.82 9.01 6.27
N ARG A 41 9.71 8.48 6.82
CA ARG A 41 9.11 7.20 6.43
C ARG A 41 7.60 7.34 6.39
N TRP A 42 6.97 6.73 5.39
CA TRP A 42 5.52 6.61 5.32
C TRP A 42 5.08 5.29 4.68
N MET A 43 3.89 4.84 5.05
CA MET A 43 3.31 3.58 4.61
C MET A 43 1.86 3.77 4.17
N ILE A 44 1.41 2.86 3.32
CA ILE A 44 0.05 2.82 2.80
C ILE A 44 -0.73 1.76 3.58
N LEU A 45 -1.88 2.16 4.12
CA LEU A 45 -2.86 1.27 4.74
C LEU A 45 -3.78 0.74 3.64
N SER A 46 -3.53 -0.49 3.20
CA SER A 46 -4.35 -1.17 2.20
C SER A 46 -5.35 -2.10 2.88
N ALA A 47 -6.63 -1.89 2.63
CA ALA A 47 -7.66 -2.87 2.98
C ALA A 47 -7.62 -4.05 2.00
N LEU A 48 -7.61 -5.27 2.52
CA LEU A 48 -7.86 -6.49 1.77
C LEU A 48 -9.31 -6.95 1.98
N THR A 49 -9.71 -7.92 1.14
CA THR A 49 -11.09 -8.38 0.92
C THR A 49 -11.85 -8.82 2.17
N ASP A 50 -11.15 -9.10 3.27
CA ASP A 50 -11.65 -9.71 4.52
C ASP A 50 -11.49 -8.79 5.74
N LEU A 51 -11.58 -7.47 5.56
CA LEU A 51 -11.36 -6.46 6.62
C LEU A 51 -9.93 -6.38 7.15
N SER A 52 -8.98 -7.15 6.62
CA SER A 52 -7.60 -7.04 7.02
C SER A 52 -6.96 -5.76 6.47
N ILE A 53 -6.43 -4.91 7.35
CA ILE A 53 -5.64 -3.74 6.98
C ILE A 53 -4.17 -4.15 6.98
N GLN A 54 -3.50 -3.92 5.84
CA GLN A 54 -2.08 -4.19 5.70
C GLN A 54 -1.30 -2.90 5.51
N MET A 55 -0.21 -2.78 6.27
CA MET A 55 0.79 -1.76 6.03
C MET A 55 1.68 -2.19 4.86
N MET A 56 1.78 -1.32 3.88
CA MET A 56 2.60 -1.51 2.69
C MET A 56 3.59 -0.37 2.56
N SER A 57 4.86 -0.71 2.33
CA SER A 57 5.87 0.30 2.00
C SER A 57 5.47 1.02 0.71
N SER A 58 5.56 2.34 0.72
CA SER A 58 5.26 3.18 -0.46
C SER A 58 6.12 2.84 -1.67
N ASN A 59 7.30 2.25 -1.45
CA ASN A 59 8.25 1.85 -2.49
C ASN A 59 8.08 0.41 -3.00
N LEU A 60 7.13 -0.37 -2.46
CA LEU A 60 6.91 -1.77 -2.83
C LEU A 60 6.00 -1.91 -4.06
N ILE A 61 6.21 -2.93 -4.90
CA ILE A 61 5.26 -3.30 -5.96
C ILE A 61 4.16 -4.22 -5.37
N PRO A 62 2.88 -3.79 -5.31
CA PRO A 62 1.86 -4.51 -4.53
C PRO A 62 1.52 -5.91 -5.06
N GLY A 63 1.64 -6.13 -6.38
CA GLY A 63 1.36 -7.43 -6.99
C GLY A 63 2.29 -8.55 -6.48
N GLU A 64 3.57 -8.24 -6.26
CA GLU A 64 4.55 -9.20 -5.72
C GLU A 64 4.34 -9.44 -4.22
N ALA A 65 4.02 -8.36 -3.49
CA ALA A 65 3.73 -8.42 -2.06
C ALA A 65 2.53 -9.32 -1.75
N ASN A 66 1.45 -9.17 -2.53
CA ASN A 66 0.25 -9.99 -2.38
C ASN A 66 0.49 -11.45 -2.79
N ALA A 67 1.26 -11.70 -3.86
CA ALA A 67 1.58 -13.06 -4.29
C ALA A 67 2.43 -13.83 -3.25
N ARG A 68 3.46 -13.16 -2.69
CA ARG A 68 4.29 -13.74 -1.63
C ARG A 68 3.48 -14.03 -0.36
N ARG A 69 2.56 -13.13 0.01
CA ARG A 69 1.67 -13.31 1.16
C ARG A 69 0.68 -14.45 0.97
N ARG A 70 0.03 -14.58 -0.19
CA ARG A 70 -0.89 -15.69 -0.47
C ARG A 70 -0.21 -17.05 -0.31
N LYS A 71 1.06 -17.18 -0.72
CA LYS A 71 1.84 -18.40 -0.50
C LYS A 71 2.08 -18.67 0.99
N VAL A 72 2.43 -17.66 1.79
CA VAL A 72 2.64 -17.81 3.24
C VAL A 72 1.35 -18.19 3.96
N TYR A 73 0.24 -17.49 3.68
CA TYR A 73 -1.07 -17.84 4.26
C TYR A 73 -1.51 -19.25 3.86
N ALA A 74 -1.32 -19.64 2.59
CA ALA A 74 -1.63 -21.00 2.14
C ALA A 74 -0.79 -22.06 2.86
N SER A 75 0.49 -21.78 3.17
CA SER A 75 1.34 -22.71 3.93
C SER A 75 1.04 -22.78 5.43
N MET A 76 0.29 -21.82 5.98
CA MET A 76 -0.13 -21.83 7.39
C MET A 76 -1.47 -22.56 7.61
N GLN A 77 -2.14 -22.97 6.52
CA GLN A 77 -3.40 -23.72 6.56
C GLN A 77 -3.26 -25.18 6.11
N ALA A 78 -2.02 -25.64 5.87
CA ALA A 78 -1.67 -27.03 5.57
C ALA A 78 -0.93 -27.63 6.78
#